data_AF-A0A485LAG8-F1
#
_entry.id   AF-A0A485LAG8-F1
#
_cell.length_a   1.000
_cell.length_b   1.000
_cell.length_c   1.000
_cell.angle_alpha   90.00
_cell.angle_beta   90.00
_cell.angle_gamma   90.00
#
_symmetry.space_group_name_H-M   'P 1'
#
loop_
_entity.id
_entity.type
_entity.pdbx_description
1 polymer ?
#
loop_
_entity_poly.entity_id
_entity_poly.type
_entity_poly.pdbx_seq_one_letter_code
_entity_poly.pdbx_strand_id
1 'polypeptide(L)'
;MSAVPSPSELKCLSDACNHLWEIDENRLEPSVDYQINLQRGKSPYQQGDMAPDNLFTSVNPAVFQKKTFKLFTDLLDNYERGTGVAEVVTKEELKENELFINAIAETKPVKYAHAWLEKNGKFKGDMAAFKRKMHDIWFGLYRREVANDSSGFEHVFIGEVKDGQVSGFHNWIQMYMEEKAGRLDYLGYIKPKQRGRSTLEPDEHEQLVTIQFAWEKETKPISTSLIGVSPEFEMALYTMCFLNGQEENEVQLGPYRVIVKCFSIGRGDRAKIGSSFPEALPLTEEQAATKIQAVYRGLKTRTSSTQQVTPTSTAPQPPRPAGNPWGQANAAPAAPAAAAAPTNNAPRPAGNPWGTQSLQDSLPKARAP
;
A
#
# COMPACT_ATOMS: atom_id res chain seq x y z
N MET A 1 13.93 -0.26 19.13
CA MET A 1 13.56 1.14 19.49
C MET A 1 12.37 1.14 20.45
N SER A 2 12.22 2.22 21.24
CA SER A 2 11.26 2.35 22.36
C SER A 2 9.88 2.84 21.89
N ALA A 3 8.80 2.46 22.59
CA ALA A 3 7.46 3.02 22.40
C ALA A 3 7.21 4.31 23.23
N VAL A 4 8.26 4.87 23.84
CA VAL A 4 8.19 6.10 24.63
C VAL A 4 8.78 7.27 23.84
N PRO A 5 8.03 8.36 23.60
CA PRO A 5 8.53 9.51 22.86
C PRO A 5 9.68 10.21 23.57
N SER A 6 10.71 10.59 22.79
CA SER A 6 11.83 11.42 23.23
C SER A 6 11.47 12.92 23.28
N PRO A 7 12.26 13.77 23.95
CA PRO A 7 11.99 15.21 23.98
C PRO A 7 11.99 15.92 22.62
N SER A 8 12.75 15.45 21.63
CA SER A 8 12.72 16.00 20.27
C SER A 8 11.44 15.61 19.54
N GLU A 9 11.05 14.34 19.64
CA GLU A 9 9.81 13.83 19.05
C GLU A 9 8.56 14.51 19.63
N LEU A 10 8.56 14.87 20.92
CA LEU A 10 7.47 15.65 21.51
C LEU A 10 7.37 17.08 20.95
N LYS A 11 8.47 17.65 20.46
CA LYS A 11 8.51 19.02 19.91
C LYS A 11 8.31 19.07 18.40
N CYS A 12 8.50 17.94 17.70
CA CYS A 12 8.47 17.86 16.25
C CYS A 12 7.61 16.67 15.80
N LEU A 13 6.45 16.96 15.19
CA LEU A 13 5.56 15.91 14.65
C LEU A 13 6.29 15.06 13.60
N SER A 14 7.12 15.68 12.76
CA SER A 14 7.92 14.96 11.75
C SER A 14 8.87 13.93 12.39
N ASP A 15 9.54 14.28 13.49
CA ASP A 15 10.43 13.36 14.19
C ASP A 15 9.64 12.20 14.81
N ALA A 16 8.46 12.49 15.37
CA ALA A 16 7.59 11.48 15.94
C ALA A 16 7.02 10.51 14.88
N CYS A 17 6.61 11.02 13.72
CA CYS A 17 6.15 10.23 12.59
C CYS A 17 7.28 9.38 11.98
N ASN A 18 8.50 9.93 11.92
CA ASN A 18 9.66 9.16 11.48
C ASN A 18 10.01 8.05 12.48
N HIS A 19 9.94 8.31 13.77
CA HIS A 19 10.14 7.27 14.79
C HIS A 19 9.06 6.18 14.69
N LEU A 20 7.81 6.57 14.45
CA LEU A 20 6.70 5.65 14.15
C LEU A 20 7.03 4.69 13.01
N TRP A 21 7.66 5.21 11.94
CA TRP A 21 8.16 4.39 10.84
C TRP A 21 9.22 3.42 11.34
N GLU A 22 10.19 3.85 12.12
CA GLU A 22 11.27 2.96 12.57
C GLU A 22 10.81 1.85 13.53
N ILE A 23 9.69 2.04 14.24
CA ILE A 23 9.11 1.05 15.18
C ILE A 23 8.00 0.19 14.60
N ASP A 24 7.68 0.31 13.32
CA ASP A 24 6.72 -0.57 12.64
C ASP A 24 7.35 -1.96 12.38
N GLU A 25 7.35 -2.79 13.42
CA GLU A 25 7.95 -4.14 13.41
C GLU A 25 7.27 -5.11 12.45
N ASN A 26 6.04 -4.80 12.04
CA ASN A 26 5.25 -5.62 11.14
C ASN A 26 5.32 -5.15 9.68
N ARG A 27 6.01 -4.02 9.40
CA ARG A 27 6.30 -3.57 8.03
C ARG A 27 7.00 -4.68 7.25
N LEU A 28 6.58 -4.81 6.00
CA LEU A 28 7.10 -5.76 5.05
C LEU A 28 8.33 -5.21 4.34
N GLU A 29 9.27 -6.10 4.05
CA GLU A 29 10.48 -5.79 3.31
C GLU A 29 10.29 -6.04 1.80
N PRO A 30 10.51 -5.03 0.93
CA PRO A 30 10.49 -5.23 -0.51
C PRO A 30 11.48 -6.31 -0.96
N SER A 31 11.11 -7.10 -1.96
CA SER A 31 11.89 -8.23 -2.49
C SER A 31 12.04 -9.43 -1.55
N VAL A 32 11.57 -9.35 -0.30
CA VAL A 32 11.53 -10.46 0.67
C VAL A 32 10.10 -10.90 0.92
N ASP A 33 9.25 -9.96 1.37
CA ASP A 33 7.86 -10.23 1.72
C ASP A 33 6.90 -9.96 0.56
N TYR A 34 7.27 -9.07 -0.36
CA TYR A 34 6.47 -8.74 -1.53
C TYR A 34 7.33 -8.22 -2.68
N GLN A 35 6.78 -8.23 -3.89
CA GLN A 35 7.36 -7.64 -5.08
C GLN A 35 6.28 -6.88 -5.85
N ILE A 36 6.65 -5.70 -6.35
CA ILE A 36 5.80 -4.88 -7.22
C ILE A 36 6.44 -4.73 -8.61
N ASN A 37 5.61 -4.53 -9.62
CA ASN A 37 6.00 -4.21 -10.99
C ASN A 37 5.44 -2.84 -11.36
N LEU A 38 6.29 -1.81 -11.27
CA LEU A 38 5.86 -0.42 -11.50
C LEU A 38 5.53 -0.13 -12.97
N GLN A 39 6.10 -0.90 -13.90
CA GLN A 39 5.89 -0.75 -15.34
C GLN A 39 6.22 0.67 -15.81
N ARG A 40 5.38 1.31 -16.65
CA ARG A 40 5.69 2.64 -17.20
C ARG A 40 4.95 3.75 -16.47
N GLY A 41 5.69 4.83 -16.20
CA GLY A 41 5.14 6.03 -15.59
C GLY A 41 4.36 6.88 -16.57
N LYS A 42 3.36 7.59 -16.04
CA LYS A 42 2.47 8.47 -16.79
C LYS A 42 2.21 9.79 -16.07
N SER A 43 1.69 10.78 -16.79
CA SER A 43 1.15 11.98 -16.17
C SER A 43 -0.26 11.73 -15.63
N PRO A 44 -0.75 12.47 -14.62
CA PRO A 44 -2.07 12.24 -14.02
C PRO A 44 -3.25 12.23 -14.99
N TYR A 45 -3.19 13.06 -16.03
CA TYR A 45 -4.26 13.24 -17.01
C TYR A 45 -4.03 12.46 -18.31
N GLN A 46 -2.91 11.73 -18.40
CA GLN A 46 -2.62 10.90 -19.57
C GLN A 46 -3.61 9.74 -19.59
N GLN A 47 -4.37 9.66 -20.67
CA GLN A 47 -5.29 8.55 -20.90
C GLN A 47 -4.52 7.29 -21.34
N GLY A 48 -5.13 6.14 -21.13
CA GLY A 48 -4.61 4.86 -21.57
C GLY A 48 -3.79 4.11 -20.52
N ASP A 49 -3.76 2.80 -20.68
CA ASP A 49 -3.07 1.88 -19.81
C ASP A 49 -1.56 1.86 -20.12
N MET A 50 -0.75 2.21 -19.12
CA MET A 50 0.70 2.19 -19.18
C MET A 50 1.31 1.01 -18.39
N ALA A 51 0.46 0.17 -17.82
CA ALA A 51 0.77 -0.94 -16.97
C ALA A 51 -0.11 -2.17 -17.32
N PRO A 52 0.18 -2.87 -18.44
CA PRO A 52 -0.64 -4.02 -18.86
C PRO A 52 -0.65 -5.20 -17.88
N ASP A 53 0.28 -5.26 -16.93
CA ASP A 53 0.38 -6.29 -15.90
C ASP A 53 -0.09 -5.77 -14.53
N ASN A 54 -0.26 -6.66 -13.56
CA ASN A 54 -0.57 -6.30 -12.17
C ASN A 54 0.55 -5.49 -11.52
N LEU A 55 0.19 -4.60 -10.58
CA LEU A 55 1.13 -3.93 -9.70
C LEU A 55 1.82 -4.93 -8.78
N PHE A 56 1.09 -5.83 -8.12
CA PHE A 56 1.68 -6.81 -7.21
C PHE A 56 2.00 -8.10 -7.96
N THR A 57 3.30 -8.39 -8.14
CA THR A 57 3.74 -9.65 -8.74
C THR A 57 3.77 -10.78 -7.71
N SER A 58 4.12 -10.46 -6.46
CA SER A 58 4.02 -11.39 -5.35
C SER A 58 3.80 -10.69 -4.01
N VAL A 59 3.04 -11.33 -3.11
CA VAL A 59 2.99 -11.02 -1.67
C VAL A 59 3.03 -12.36 -0.96
N ASN A 60 3.94 -12.52 0.00
CA ASN A 60 4.10 -13.74 0.77
C ASN A 60 2.80 -14.03 1.55
N PRO A 61 2.10 -15.16 1.31
CA PRO A 61 0.84 -15.45 1.99
C PRO A 61 0.94 -15.54 3.52
N ALA A 62 2.13 -15.83 4.05
CA ALA A 62 2.38 -15.85 5.49
C ALA A 62 2.17 -14.49 6.17
N VAL A 63 2.25 -13.38 5.41
CA VAL A 63 1.93 -12.03 5.89
C VAL A 63 0.52 -11.97 6.44
N PHE A 64 -0.45 -12.54 5.72
CA PHE A 64 -1.86 -12.53 6.12
C PHE A 64 -2.19 -13.50 7.25
N GLN A 65 -1.19 -14.22 7.77
CA GLN A 65 -1.29 -15.00 9.01
C GLN A 65 -0.80 -14.21 10.24
N LYS A 66 -0.12 -13.07 10.04
CA LYS A 66 0.21 -12.15 11.15
C LYS A 66 -1.08 -11.62 11.76
N LYS A 67 -1.15 -11.57 13.09
CA LYS A 67 -2.38 -11.24 13.85
C LYS A 67 -3.06 -9.95 13.37
N THR A 68 -2.33 -8.85 13.23
CA THR A 68 -2.91 -7.55 12.86
C THR A 68 -3.32 -7.49 11.39
N PHE A 69 -2.55 -8.09 10.48
CA PHE A 69 -2.91 -8.23 9.06
C PHE A 69 -4.17 -9.06 8.88
N LYS A 70 -4.26 -10.22 9.55
CA LYS A 70 -5.44 -11.08 9.47
C LYS A 70 -6.70 -10.33 9.93
N LEU A 71 -6.64 -9.72 11.12
CA LEU A 71 -7.78 -9.00 11.67
C LEU A 71 -8.15 -7.79 10.81
N PHE A 72 -7.18 -7.14 10.18
CA PHE A 72 -7.45 -6.06 9.23
C PHE A 72 -8.15 -6.59 7.97
N THR A 73 -7.72 -7.73 7.41
CA THR A 73 -8.37 -8.29 6.22
C THR A 73 -9.78 -8.80 6.50
N ASP A 74 -10.04 -9.32 7.70
CA ASP A 74 -11.37 -9.69 8.19
C ASP A 74 -12.29 -8.45 8.40
N LEU A 75 -11.76 -7.22 8.30
CA LEU A 75 -12.58 -6.01 8.27
C LEU A 75 -12.90 -5.56 6.84
N LEU A 76 -12.07 -5.92 5.86
CA LEU A 76 -12.24 -5.44 4.48
C LEU A 76 -13.37 -6.18 3.74
N ASP A 77 -13.68 -7.41 4.14
CA ASP A 77 -14.69 -8.27 3.51
C ASP A 77 -16.14 -7.98 3.96
N ASN A 78 -16.32 -7.16 4.99
CA ASN A 78 -17.63 -6.78 5.51
C ASN A 78 -18.36 -5.70 4.70
N TYR A 79 -17.66 -4.94 3.86
CA TYR A 79 -18.21 -3.69 3.30
C TYR A 79 -18.57 -3.75 1.82
N GLU A 80 -19.66 -3.06 1.48
CA GLU A 80 -20.11 -2.86 0.09
C GLU A 80 -19.56 -1.55 -0.50
N ARG A 81 -19.25 -1.55 -1.80
CA ARG A 81 -18.62 -0.42 -2.52
C ARG A 81 -19.47 0.85 -2.65
N GLY A 82 -20.80 0.71 -2.61
CA GLY A 82 -21.75 1.79 -2.87
C GLY A 82 -22.08 2.59 -1.61
N THR A 83 -22.10 3.92 -1.70
CA THR A 83 -22.61 4.78 -0.62
C THR A 83 -24.13 4.86 -0.62
N GLY A 84 -24.72 5.33 0.48
CA GLY A 84 -26.13 5.74 0.53
C GLY A 84 -27.13 4.65 0.92
N VAL A 85 -26.65 3.47 1.33
CA VAL A 85 -27.44 2.48 2.07
C VAL A 85 -27.04 2.58 3.53
N ALA A 86 -28.03 2.70 4.44
CA ALA A 86 -27.73 2.67 5.87
C ALA A 86 -27.12 1.30 6.23
N GLU A 87 -25.91 1.30 6.77
CA GLU A 87 -25.25 0.07 7.15
C GLU A 87 -25.93 -0.56 8.37
N VAL A 88 -26.23 -1.86 8.27
CA VAL A 88 -26.71 -2.62 9.41
C VAL A 88 -25.51 -3.26 10.06
N VAL A 89 -24.92 -2.57 11.04
CA VAL A 89 -23.76 -3.11 11.75
C VAL A 89 -24.17 -4.34 12.55
N THR A 90 -23.62 -5.48 12.16
CA THR A 90 -23.86 -6.79 12.79
C THR A 90 -23.08 -6.91 14.10
N LYS A 91 -23.42 -7.92 14.92
CA LYS A 91 -22.68 -8.17 16.17
C LYS A 91 -21.28 -8.70 15.87
N GLU A 92 -21.16 -9.40 14.74
CA GLU A 92 -19.94 -9.97 14.21
C GLU A 92 -18.96 -8.84 13.81
N GLU A 93 -19.43 -7.85 13.04
CA GLU A 93 -18.64 -6.67 12.65
C GLU A 93 -18.17 -5.86 13.87
N LEU A 94 -19.06 -5.62 14.85
CA LEU A 94 -18.65 -4.96 16.11
C LEU A 94 -17.54 -5.72 16.83
N LYS A 95 -17.62 -7.05 16.83
CA LYS A 95 -16.61 -7.91 17.45
C LYS A 95 -15.30 -7.86 16.68
N GLU A 96 -15.32 -7.84 15.36
CA GLU A 96 -14.12 -7.72 14.52
C GLU A 96 -13.44 -6.36 14.72
N ASN A 97 -14.22 -5.27 14.78
CA ASN A 97 -13.73 -3.93 15.12
C ASN A 97 -13.00 -3.92 16.48
N GLU A 98 -13.62 -4.52 17.50
CA GLU A 98 -13.02 -4.64 18.83
C GLU A 98 -11.75 -5.50 18.83
N LEU A 99 -11.76 -6.65 18.15
CA LEU A 99 -10.60 -7.54 18.05
C LEU A 99 -9.43 -6.85 17.37
N PHE A 100 -9.68 -6.14 16.26
CA PHE A 100 -8.66 -5.39 15.55
C PHE A 100 -8.07 -4.26 16.41
N ILE A 101 -8.90 -3.40 17.01
CA ILE A 101 -8.44 -2.32 17.90
C ILE A 101 -7.63 -2.87 19.08
N ASN A 102 -8.09 -3.96 19.69
CA ASN A 102 -7.36 -4.60 20.79
C ASN A 102 -6.01 -5.14 20.33
N ALA A 103 -5.94 -5.76 19.15
CA ALA A 103 -4.68 -6.30 18.61
C ALA A 103 -3.67 -5.20 18.28
N ILE A 104 -4.09 -4.14 17.60
CA ILE A 104 -3.15 -3.05 17.25
C ILE A 104 -2.70 -2.26 18.47
N ALA A 105 -3.52 -2.14 19.53
CA ALA A 105 -3.15 -1.48 20.78
C ALA A 105 -2.00 -2.18 21.54
N GLU A 106 -1.71 -3.44 21.23
CA GLU A 106 -0.57 -4.18 21.79
C GLU A 106 0.75 -3.85 21.08
N THR A 107 0.70 -3.24 19.88
CA THR A 107 1.86 -2.96 19.03
C THR A 107 2.61 -1.70 19.47
N LYS A 108 3.90 -1.60 19.09
CA LYS A 108 4.71 -0.41 19.36
C LYS A 108 4.16 0.87 18.71
N PRO A 109 3.73 0.87 17.43
CA PRO A 109 3.15 2.05 16.79
C PRO A 109 1.99 2.68 17.58
N VAL A 110 1.00 1.89 18.00
CA VAL A 110 -0.18 2.42 18.70
C VAL A 110 0.13 2.84 20.13
N LYS A 111 0.99 2.10 20.83
CA LYS A 111 1.48 2.49 22.17
C LYS A 111 2.24 3.81 22.12
N TYR A 112 3.09 3.99 21.10
CA TYR A 112 3.82 5.22 20.88
C TYR A 112 2.88 6.39 20.57
N ALA A 113 1.90 6.18 19.68
CA ALA A 113 0.90 7.18 19.35
C ALA A 113 0.11 7.65 20.58
N HIS A 114 -0.36 6.71 21.41
CA HIS A 114 -1.03 7.03 22.67
C HIS A 114 -0.15 7.90 23.58
N ALA A 115 1.11 7.49 23.79
CA ALA A 115 2.05 8.21 24.65
C ALA A 115 2.40 9.61 24.11
N TRP A 116 2.56 9.75 22.79
CA TRP A 116 2.83 11.05 22.16
C TRP A 116 1.65 12.00 22.29
N LEU A 117 0.43 11.51 22.06
CA LEU A 117 -0.80 12.30 22.16
C LEU A 117 -1.07 12.74 23.60
N GLU A 118 -0.86 11.85 24.58
CA GLU A 118 -1.03 12.18 26.00
C GLU A 118 -0.03 13.25 26.45
N LYS A 119 1.27 13.04 26.16
CA LYS A 119 2.33 13.98 26.56
C LYS A 119 2.23 15.36 25.89
N ASN A 120 1.64 15.43 24.70
CA ASN A 120 1.37 16.69 24.01
C ASN A 120 0.00 17.31 24.35
N GLY A 121 -0.74 16.72 25.31
CA GLY A 121 -2.04 17.23 25.73
C GLY A 121 -3.12 17.15 24.65
N LYS A 122 -2.92 16.34 23.60
CA LYS A 122 -3.86 16.08 22.50
C LYS A 122 -4.88 15.00 22.85
N PHE A 123 -4.58 14.18 23.84
CA PHE A 123 -5.47 13.17 24.39
C PHE A 123 -5.29 13.09 25.92
N LYS A 124 -6.32 12.63 26.64
CA LYS A 124 -6.25 12.35 28.08
C LYS A 124 -6.91 11.02 28.37
N GLY A 125 -6.22 10.16 29.10
CA GLY A 125 -6.75 8.87 29.54
C GLY A 125 -5.78 7.72 29.27
N ASP A 126 -6.09 6.58 29.88
CA ASP A 126 -5.32 5.35 29.72
C ASP A 126 -5.54 4.69 28.35
N MET A 127 -4.83 3.59 28.10
CA MET A 127 -4.97 2.83 26.86
C MET A 127 -6.41 2.31 26.64
N ALA A 128 -7.18 2.03 27.70
CA ALA A 128 -8.57 1.62 27.56
C ALA A 128 -9.43 2.78 27.03
N ALA A 129 -9.23 4.00 27.53
CA ALA A 129 -9.85 5.20 26.98
C ALA A 129 -9.38 5.48 25.54
N PHE A 130 -8.09 5.26 25.25
CA PHE A 130 -7.55 5.47 23.91
C PHE A 130 -8.16 4.50 22.89
N LYS A 131 -8.31 3.21 23.24
CA LYS A 131 -9.01 2.23 22.38
C LYS A 131 -10.44 2.66 22.07
N ARG A 132 -11.19 3.15 23.07
CA ARG A 132 -12.54 3.70 22.83
C ARG A 132 -12.50 4.90 21.89
N LYS A 133 -11.55 5.82 22.09
CA LYS A 133 -11.39 6.98 21.22
C LYS A 133 -11.02 6.60 19.78
N MET A 134 -10.12 5.63 19.59
CA MET A 134 -9.81 5.09 18.26
C MET A 134 -11.05 4.44 17.64
N HIS A 135 -11.78 3.63 18.40
CA HIS A 135 -13.02 3.04 17.92
C HIS A 135 -14.02 4.12 17.46
N ASP A 136 -14.23 5.17 18.24
CA ASP A 136 -15.14 6.27 17.89
C ASP A 136 -14.69 7.06 16.65
N ILE A 137 -13.37 7.29 16.49
CA ILE A 137 -12.80 8.00 15.35
C ILE A 137 -12.95 7.20 14.05
N TRP A 138 -12.69 5.89 14.11
CA TRP A 138 -12.53 5.04 12.93
C TRP A 138 -13.82 4.29 12.57
N PHE A 139 -14.48 3.69 13.55
CA PHE A 139 -15.66 2.82 13.34
C PHE A 139 -16.97 3.50 13.75
N GLY A 140 -16.91 4.69 14.33
CA GLY A 140 -18.11 5.43 14.66
C GLY A 140 -18.84 5.88 13.39
N LEU A 141 -20.01 5.31 13.10
CA LEU A 141 -20.80 5.70 11.93
C LEU A 141 -21.17 7.19 11.94
N TYR A 142 -21.07 7.84 10.79
CA TYR A 142 -21.56 9.19 10.56
C TYR A 142 -22.42 9.24 9.30
N ARG A 143 -23.05 10.39 9.06
CA ARG A 143 -23.86 10.63 7.87
C ARG A 143 -23.03 11.26 6.76
N ARG A 144 -22.97 10.60 5.61
CA ARG A 144 -22.37 11.13 4.37
C ARG A 144 -23.43 11.42 3.32
N GLU A 145 -24.38 10.51 3.12
CA GLU A 145 -25.58 10.69 2.29
C GLU A 145 -26.84 10.43 3.13
N VAL A 146 -26.90 9.26 3.76
CA VAL A 146 -27.95 8.80 4.69
C VAL A 146 -27.41 8.77 6.12
N ALA A 147 -28.28 8.82 7.13
CA ALA A 147 -27.82 8.73 8.51
C ALA A 147 -27.12 7.38 8.78
N ASN A 148 -25.91 7.43 9.33
CA ASN A 148 -25.10 6.26 9.69
C ASN A 148 -24.80 5.32 8.52
N ASP A 149 -24.34 5.89 7.41
CA ASP A 149 -24.05 5.17 6.16
C ASP A 149 -22.56 5.03 5.86
N SER A 150 -21.68 5.59 6.70
CA SER A 150 -20.24 5.41 6.53
C SER A 150 -19.42 5.60 7.80
N SER A 151 -18.24 4.99 7.85
CA SER A 151 -17.21 5.17 8.88
C SER A 151 -15.90 5.78 8.34
N GLY A 152 -14.99 6.13 9.24
CA GLY A 152 -13.66 6.61 8.86
C GLY A 152 -12.79 5.47 8.32
N PHE A 153 -13.00 4.25 8.81
CA PHE A 153 -12.29 3.06 8.39
C PHE A 153 -12.59 2.72 6.93
N GLU A 154 -13.87 2.58 6.58
CA GLU A 154 -14.31 2.33 5.20
C GLU A 154 -13.70 3.36 4.25
N HIS A 155 -13.89 4.65 4.54
CA HIS A 155 -13.49 5.66 3.59
C HIS A 155 -11.97 5.71 3.39
N VAL A 156 -11.18 5.55 4.45
CA VAL A 156 -9.71 5.62 4.35
C VAL A 156 -9.12 4.35 3.73
N PHE A 157 -9.55 3.18 4.21
CA PHE A 157 -8.89 1.91 3.89
C PHE A 157 -9.56 1.16 2.74
N ILE A 158 -10.89 1.20 2.61
CA ILE A 158 -11.64 0.46 1.59
C ILE A 158 -11.86 1.35 0.36
N GLY A 159 -12.33 2.57 0.62
CA GLY A 159 -12.82 3.51 -0.37
C GLY A 159 -14.24 3.19 -0.84
N GLU A 160 -14.78 4.14 -1.59
CA GLU A 160 -16.18 4.14 -2.02
C GLU A 160 -16.27 4.65 -3.46
N VAL A 161 -17.36 4.33 -4.14
CA VAL A 161 -17.68 4.96 -5.42
C VAL A 161 -18.87 5.88 -5.28
N LYS A 162 -18.63 7.14 -5.62
CA LYS A 162 -19.62 8.21 -5.59
C LYS A 162 -19.61 8.95 -6.93
N ASP A 163 -20.77 9.11 -7.54
CA ASP A 163 -20.94 9.82 -8.81
C ASP A 163 -20.00 9.34 -9.94
N GLY A 164 -19.74 8.03 -10.00
CA GLY A 164 -18.80 7.43 -10.98
C GLY A 164 -17.34 7.77 -10.71
N GLN A 165 -16.99 8.14 -9.47
CA GLN A 165 -15.62 8.43 -9.06
C GLN A 165 -15.26 7.63 -7.82
N VAL A 166 -14.05 7.06 -7.83
CA VAL A 166 -13.49 6.41 -6.66
C VAL A 166 -12.98 7.47 -5.70
N SER A 167 -13.47 7.45 -4.47
CA SER A 167 -13.03 8.28 -3.36
C SER A 167 -12.47 7.41 -2.24
N GLY A 168 -11.48 7.89 -1.48
CA GLY A 168 -10.78 7.03 -0.53
C GLY A 168 -9.92 5.99 -1.24
N PHE A 169 -9.77 4.77 -0.71
CA PHE A 169 -9.01 3.67 -1.34
C PHE A 169 -7.51 3.99 -1.50
N HIS A 170 -6.80 4.18 -0.39
CA HIS A 170 -5.35 4.46 -0.39
C HIS A 170 -4.48 3.31 0.16
N ASN A 171 -5.11 2.31 0.76
CA ASN A 171 -4.41 1.24 1.46
C ASN A 171 -3.92 0.14 0.52
N TRP A 172 -2.66 -0.26 0.68
CA TRP A 172 -2.02 -1.23 -0.20
C TRP A 172 -2.56 -2.65 -0.01
N ILE A 173 -3.03 -3.01 1.20
CA ILE A 173 -3.61 -4.33 1.47
C ILE A 173 -4.92 -4.46 0.68
N GLN A 174 -5.79 -3.45 0.77
CA GLN A 174 -7.01 -3.41 -0.04
C GLN A 174 -6.69 -3.45 -1.54
N MET A 175 -5.70 -2.69 -2.01
CA MET A 175 -5.30 -2.72 -3.42
C MET A 175 -4.89 -4.12 -3.87
N TYR A 176 -4.06 -4.79 -3.07
CA TYR A 176 -3.63 -6.15 -3.34
C TYR A 176 -4.82 -7.13 -3.38
N MET A 177 -5.77 -7.03 -2.44
CA MET A 177 -6.93 -7.91 -2.40
C MET A 177 -7.86 -7.70 -3.61
N GLU A 178 -8.11 -6.44 -3.99
CA GLU A 178 -8.95 -6.09 -5.14
C GLU A 178 -8.28 -6.46 -6.48
N GLU A 179 -6.97 -6.28 -6.60
CA GLU A 179 -6.20 -6.68 -7.79
C GLU A 179 -6.18 -8.21 -7.94
N LYS A 180 -5.94 -8.93 -6.83
CA LYS A 180 -6.00 -10.39 -6.79
C LYS A 180 -7.40 -10.92 -7.15
N ALA A 181 -8.45 -10.21 -6.76
CA ALA A 181 -9.83 -10.53 -7.12
C ALA A 181 -10.19 -10.16 -8.58
N GLY A 182 -9.29 -9.51 -9.32
CA GLY A 182 -9.54 -9.05 -10.69
C GLY A 182 -10.50 -7.85 -10.79
N ARG A 183 -10.72 -7.14 -9.68
CA ARG A 183 -11.60 -5.97 -9.60
C ARG A 183 -10.85 -4.64 -9.72
N LEU A 184 -9.54 -4.65 -9.44
CA LEU A 184 -8.65 -3.50 -9.65
C LEU A 184 -7.74 -3.72 -10.86
N ASP A 185 -7.64 -2.69 -11.69
CA ASP A 185 -6.78 -2.63 -12.87
C ASP A 185 -5.75 -1.50 -12.68
N TYR A 186 -4.49 -1.84 -12.46
CA TYR A 186 -3.41 -0.86 -12.28
C TYR A 186 -3.04 -0.23 -13.64
N LEU A 187 -3.00 1.10 -13.72
CA LEU A 187 -2.84 1.83 -14.99
C LEU A 187 -1.47 2.51 -15.15
N GLY A 188 -0.59 2.37 -14.16
CA GLY A 188 0.75 2.94 -14.14
C GLY A 188 0.98 3.94 -13.00
N TYR A 189 2.25 4.15 -12.67
CA TYR A 189 2.63 5.09 -11.65
C TYR A 189 2.61 6.53 -12.18
N ILE A 190 2.31 7.48 -11.31
CA ILE A 190 2.28 8.89 -11.63
C ILE A 190 3.68 9.48 -11.42
N LYS A 191 4.23 10.07 -12.48
CA LYS A 191 5.54 10.72 -12.40
C LYS A 191 5.48 11.91 -11.43
N PRO A 192 6.44 12.04 -10.48
CA PRO A 192 6.48 13.17 -9.55
C PRO A 192 6.49 14.51 -10.31
N LYS A 193 5.69 15.48 -9.85
CA LYS A 193 5.73 16.84 -10.40
C LYS A 193 7.02 17.53 -9.95
N GLN A 194 8.00 17.69 -10.85
CA GLN A 194 9.15 18.56 -10.61
C GLN A 194 9.38 19.50 -11.80
N ARG A 195 9.32 20.81 -11.56
CA ARG A 195 9.78 21.82 -12.52
C ARG A 195 11.31 21.90 -12.49
N GLY A 196 11.96 21.60 -13.61
CA GLY A 196 13.38 21.89 -13.81
C GLY A 196 14.38 21.01 -13.05
N ARG A 197 13.97 19.85 -12.51
CA ARG A 197 14.86 18.88 -11.87
C ARG A 197 14.71 17.52 -12.54
N SER A 198 15.79 16.74 -12.57
CA SER A 198 15.75 15.34 -12.99
C SER A 198 14.88 14.57 -11.99
N THR A 199 13.69 14.14 -12.42
CA THR A 199 12.84 13.26 -11.61
C THR A 199 13.51 11.91 -11.54
N LEU A 200 13.95 11.50 -10.34
CA LEU A 200 14.31 10.11 -10.12
C LEU A 200 13.03 9.28 -10.28
N GLU A 201 13.02 8.40 -11.27
CA GLU A 201 11.91 7.45 -11.41
C GLU A 201 11.87 6.58 -10.14
N PRO A 202 10.67 6.27 -9.61
CA PRO A 202 10.55 5.36 -8.50
C PRO A 202 11.11 3.99 -8.91
N ASP A 203 11.72 3.29 -7.96
CA ASP A 203 12.14 1.92 -8.14
C ASP A 203 11.21 0.97 -7.38
N GLU A 204 11.30 -0.33 -7.66
CA GLU A 204 10.38 -1.35 -7.12
C GLU A 204 10.58 -1.62 -5.62
N HIS A 205 11.59 -1.01 -4.97
CA HIS A 205 11.78 -1.08 -3.52
C HIS A 205 11.14 0.13 -2.82
N GLU A 206 10.52 1.04 -3.57
CA GLU A 206 9.83 2.19 -3.00
C GLU A 206 8.56 1.77 -2.27
N GLN A 207 8.46 2.20 -1.02
CA GLN A 207 7.32 1.97 -0.15
C GLN A 207 6.35 3.16 -0.13
N LEU A 208 6.59 4.19 -0.93
CA LEU A 208 5.63 5.28 -1.18
C LEU A 208 5.50 5.46 -2.69
N VAL A 209 4.33 5.14 -3.23
CA VAL A 209 4.07 5.21 -4.67
C VAL A 209 2.80 6.01 -4.94
N THR A 210 2.85 6.89 -5.94
CA THR A 210 1.66 7.53 -6.49
C THR A 210 1.27 6.79 -7.75
N ILE A 211 0.04 6.28 -7.81
CA ILE A 211 -0.45 5.41 -8.87
C ILE A 211 -1.81 5.88 -9.38
N GLN A 212 -2.17 5.38 -10.56
CA GLN A 212 -3.50 5.43 -11.12
C GLN A 212 -4.02 4.01 -11.30
N PHE A 213 -5.30 3.80 -11.02
CA PHE A 213 -5.96 2.50 -11.23
C PHE A 213 -7.43 2.70 -11.56
N ALA A 214 -8.04 1.69 -12.17
CA ALA A 214 -9.49 1.56 -12.25
C ALA A 214 -9.96 0.51 -11.24
N TRP A 215 -11.04 0.80 -10.53
CA TRP A 215 -11.71 -0.13 -9.63
C TRP A 215 -13.11 -0.37 -10.14
N GLU A 216 -13.38 -1.61 -10.59
CA GLU A 216 -14.64 -2.02 -11.21
C GLU A 216 -15.16 -0.98 -12.23
N LYS A 217 -14.30 -0.65 -13.20
CA LYS A 217 -14.51 0.30 -14.32
C LYS A 217 -14.41 1.79 -13.98
N GLU A 218 -14.43 2.18 -12.71
CA GLU A 218 -14.30 3.59 -12.32
C GLU A 218 -12.85 3.95 -12.06
N THR A 219 -12.37 5.02 -12.71
CA THR A 219 -10.95 5.40 -12.63
C THR A 219 -10.70 6.28 -11.41
N LYS A 220 -9.73 5.89 -10.58
CA LYS A 220 -9.12 6.78 -9.58
C LYS A 220 -7.90 7.46 -10.19
N PRO A 221 -7.94 8.77 -10.46
CA PRO A 221 -6.91 9.43 -11.27
C PRO A 221 -5.55 9.49 -10.58
N ILE A 222 -5.53 9.67 -9.25
CA ILE A 222 -4.32 9.76 -8.43
C ILE A 222 -4.61 9.11 -7.07
N SER A 223 -3.75 8.17 -6.67
CA SER A 223 -3.70 7.62 -5.32
C SER A 223 -2.26 7.51 -4.88
N THR A 224 -1.89 8.13 -3.76
CA THR A 224 -0.61 7.84 -3.12
C THR A 224 -0.82 6.82 -2.01
N SER A 225 0.04 5.81 -1.98
CA SER A 225 -0.07 4.65 -1.10
C SER A 225 1.26 4.29 -0.48
N LEU A 226 1.22 3.92 0.80
CA LEU A 226 2.35 3.38 1.54
C LEU A 226 2.36 1.87 1.34
N ILE A 227 3.30 1.32 0.57
CA ILE A 227 3.34 -0.11 0.23
C ILE A 227 4.14 -0.88 1.28
N GLY A 228 3.54 -1.96 1.78
CA GLY A 228 4.17 -2.88 2.73
C GLY A 228 4.15 -2.42 4.19
N VAL A 229 3.68 -1.21 4.50
CA VAL A 229 3.49 -0.78 5.90
C VAL A 229 2.43 -1.62 6.61
N SER A 230 2.50 -1.75 7.93
CA SER A 230 1.48 -2.49 8.68
C SER A 230 0.18 -1.70 8.85
N PRO A 231 -0.98 -2.37 9.04
CA PRO A 231 -2.24 -1.67 9.30
C PRO A 231 -2.18 -0.85 10.60
N GLU A 232 -1.48 -1.33 11.63
CA GLU A 232 -1.29 -0.58 12.88
C GLU A 232 -0.44 0.69 12.70
N PHE A 233 0.51 0.72 11.76
CA PHE A 233 1.28 1.92 11.45
C PHE A 233 0.40 2.99 10.81
N GLU A 234 -0.35 2.65 9.75
CA GLU A 234 -1.25 3.63 9.10
C GLU A 234 -2.31 4.14 10.08
N MET A 235 -2.92 3.25 10.87
CA MET A 235 -3.86 3.63 11.93
C MET A 235 -3.24 4.58 12.96
N ALA A 236 -2.03 4.29 13.43
CA ALA A 236 -1.33 5.14 14.40
C ALA A 236 -0.96 6.51 13.80
N LEU A 237 -0.40 6.53 12.60
CA LEU A 237 0.00 7.74 11.88
C LEU A 237 -1.20 8.67 11.65
N TYR A 238 -2.26 8.16 11.05
CA TYR A 238 -3.45 8.96 10.73
C TYR A 238 -4.17 9.42 12.00
N THR A 239 -4.23 8.60 13.06
CA THR A 239 -4.79 9.01 14.35
C THR A 239 -3.98 10.14 14.99
N MET A 240 -2.64 10.05 14.94
CA MET A 240 -1.76 11.09 15.46
C MET A 240 -1.91 12.41 14.70
N CYS A 241 -1.87 12.37 13.37
CA CYS A 241 -2.04 13.56 12.53
C CYS A 241 -3.43 14.19 12.69
N PHE A 242 -4.48 13.37 12.76
CA PHE A 242 -5.84 13.84 12.99
C PHE A 242 -5.98 14.56 14.34
N LEU A 243 -5.52 13.94 15.42
CA LEU A 243 -5.61 14.53 16.77
C LEU A 243 -4.58 15.64 17.03
N ASN A 244 -3.54 15.76 16.20
CA ASN A 244 -2.69 16.95 16.19
C ASN A 244 -3.51 18.21 15.85
N GLY A 245 -4.58 18.05 15.06
CA GLY A 245 -5.59 19.08 14.80
C GLY A 245 -5.27 19.98 13.61
N GLN A 246 -4.44 19.51 12.68
CA GLN A 246 -4.16 20.19 11.40
C GLN A 246 -4.63 19.30 10.26
N GLU A 247 -5.19 19.90 9.20
CA GLU A 247 -5.62 19.15 8.01
C GLU A 247 -4.40 18.69 7.18
N GLU A 248 -3.36 19.51 7.09
CA GLU A 248 -2.13 19.16 6.38
C GLU A 248 -0.97 19.03 7.37
N ASN A 249 -0.38 17.84 7.45
CA ASN A 249 0.73 17.54 8.35
C ASN A 249 1.97 17.15 7.53
N GLU A 250 2.87 18.11 7.30
CA GLU A 250 4.17 17.82 6.68
C GLU A 250 5.06 17.01 7.62
N VAL A 251 5.44 15.80 7.20
CA VAL A 251 6.22 14.86 8.02
C VAL A 251 7.21 14.06 7.18
N GLN A 252 8.25 13.56 7.84
CA GLN A 252 9.19 12.58 7.32
C GLN A 252 8.76 11.18 7.76
N LEU A 253 8.72 10.24 6.82
CA LEU A 253 8.47 8.81 7.05
C LEU A 253 9.61 8.01 6.42
N GLY A 254 10.62 7.62 7.21
CA GLY A 254 11.80 6.94 6.68
C GLY A 254 12.50 7.80 5.63
N PRO A 255 12.65 7.34 4.36
CA PRO A 255 13.24 8.15 3.30
C PRO A 255 12.25 9.14 2.65
N TYR A 256 10.97 9.11 3.01
CA TYR A 256 9.90 9.84 2.32
C TYR A 256 9.49 11.13 3.02
N ARG A 257 9.38 12.22 2.25
CA ARG A 257 8.68 13.43 2.69
C ARG A 257 7.24 13.38 2.20
N VAL A 258 6.30 13.59 3.09
CA VAL A 258 4.87 13.57 2.77
C VAL A 258 4.11 14.68 3.49
N ILE A 259 2.96 15.05 2.93
CA ILE A 259 1.89 15.69 3.68
C ILE A 259 0.88 14.59 4.02
N VAL A 260 0.68 14.30 5.31
CA VAL A 260 -0.47 13.49 5.72
C VAL A 260 -1.67 14.42 5.80
N LYS A 261 -2.61 14.24 4.87
CA LYS A 261 -3.87 14.97 4.83
C LYS A 261 -4.88 14.29 5.74
N CYS A 262 -5.57 15.05 6.59
CA CYS A 262 -6.61 14.55 7.50
C CYS A 262 -7.84 15.45 7.41
N PHE A 263 -8.92 14.92 6.83
CA PHE A 263 -10.22 15.59 6.76
C PHE A 263 -11.11 15.07 7.89
N SER A 264 -11.86 15.98 8.52
CA SER A 264 -12.72 15.65 9.65
C SER A 264 -14.21 15.71 9.28
N ILE A 265 -15.00 14.81 9.87
CA ILE A 265 -16.46 14.88 9.87
C ILE A 265 -16.94 15.19 11.29
N GLY A 266 -17.84 16.17 11.42
CA GLY A 266 -18.29 16.68 12.71
C GLY A 266 -17.36 17.75 13.29
N ARG A 267 -17.50 18.06 14.58
CA ARG A 267 -16.72 19.10 15.27
C ARG A 267 -16.44 18.73 16.73
N GLY A 268 -15.36 19.28 17.27
CA GLY A 268 -14.97 19.12 18.68
C GLY A 268 -14.66 17.67 19.05
N ASP A 269 -15.00 17.26 20.27
CA ASP A 269 -14.68 15.92 20.78
C ASP A 269 -15.37 14.77 20.03
N ARG A 270 -16.43 15.07 19.28
CA ARG A 270 -17.17 14.14 18.43
C ARG A 270 -16.67 14.09 16.99
N ALA A 271 -15.61 14.83 16.65
CA ALA A 271 -15.01 14.79 15.33
C ALA A 271 -14.45 13.38 15.05
N LYS A 272 -14.70 12.92 13.83
CA LYS A 272 -14.26 11.64 13.29
C LYS A 272 -13.41 11.86 12.05
N ILE A 273 -12.64 10.86 11.66
CA ILE A 273 -11.90 10.91 10.41
C ILE A 273 -12.90 10.74 9.26
N GLY A 274 -12.95 11.74 8.38
CA GLY A 274 -13.68 11.67 7.12
C GLY A 274 -12.82 11.08 6.01
N SER A 275 -11.54 11.44 5.96
CA SER A 275 -10.55 10.90 5.05
C SER A 275 -9.14 11.18 5.56
N SER A 276 -8.18 10.31 5.26
CA SER A 276 -6.78 10.49 5.63
C SER A 276 -5.89 9.74 4.65
N PHE A 277 -4.87 10.40 4.11
CA PHE A 277 -3.95 9.77 3.16
C PHE A 277 -2.66 10.59 3.01
N PRO A 278 -1.54 9.95 2.62
CA PRO A 278 -0.30 10.66 2.32
C PRO A 278 -0.37 11.32 0.95
N GLU A 279 0.26 12.47 0.80
CA GLU A 279 0.62 13.08 -0.48
C GLU A 279 2.14 13.20 -0.54
N ALA A 280 2.75 12.66 -1.60
CA ALA A 280 4.19 12.67 -1.77
C ALA A 280 4.72 14.09 -2.03
N LEU A 281 5.73 14.50 -1.27
CA LEU A 281 6.46 15.75 -1.52
C LEU A 281 7.72 15.50 -2.36
N PRO A 282 8.20 16.51 -3.12
CA PRO A 282 9.49 16.42 -3.79
C PRO A 282 10.64 16.16 -2.81
N LEU A 283 11.59 15.34 -3.26
CA LEU A 283 12.86 15.12 -2.55
C LEU A 283 13.60 16.43 -2.32
N THR A 284 14.21 16.58 -1.15
CA THR A 284 15.22 17.63 -0.92
C THR A 284 16.47 17.36 -1.76
N GLU A 285 17.34 18.36 -1.91
CA GLU A 285 18.61 18.19 -2.62
C GLU A 285 19.50 17.13 -1.97
N GLU A 286 19.51 17.07 -0.64
CA GLU A 286 20.24 16.08 0.15
C GLU A 286 19.70 14.65 -0.07
N GLN A 287 18.36 14.49 -0.05
CA GLN A 287 17.72 13.20 -0.32
C GLN A 287 17.98 12.74 -1.75
N ALA A 288 17.88 13.65 -2.73
CA ALA A 288 18.18 13.36 -4.12
C ALA A 288 19.66 12.94 -4.29
N ALA A 289 20.59 13.66 -3.67
CA ALA A 289 22.01 13.33 -3.69
C ALA A 289 22.28 11.94 -3.08
N THR A 290 21.67 11.64 -1.93
CA THR A 290 21.80 10.34 -1.25
C THR A 290 21.27 9.21 -2.11
N LYS A 291 20.08 9.39 -2.72
CA LYS A 291 19.48 8.40 -3.60
C LYS A 291 20.32 8.15 -4.86
N ILE A 292 20.83 9.22 -5.50
CA ILE A 292 21.76 9.10 -6.63
C ILE A 292 23.03 8.34 -6.25
N GLN A 293 23.62 8.63 -5.09
CA GLN A 293 24.79 7.92 -4.59
C GLN A 293 24.50 6.44 -4.33
N ALA A 294 23.34 6.11 -3.76
CA ALA A 294 22.93 4.72 -3.52
C ALA A 294 22.78 3.94 -4.83
N VAL A 295 22.10 4.51 -5.82
CA VAL A 295 21.96 3.92 -7.17
C VAL A 295 23.33 3.71 -7.81
N TYR A 296 24.22 4.70 -7.75
CA TYR A 296 25.56 4.59 -8.30
C TYR A 296 26.42 3.52 -7.60
N ARG A 297 26.31 3.40 -6.26
CA ARG A 297 26.96 2.32 -5.50
C ARG A 297 26.43 0.95 -5.91
N GLY A 298 25.12 0.79 -6.07
CA GLY A 298 24.49 -0.44 -6.54
C GLY A 298 24.90 -0.83 -7.96
N LEU A 299 25.07 0.14 -8.86
CA LEU A 299 25.60 -0.11 -10.20
C LEU A 299 27.07 -0.55 -10.16
N LYS A 300 27.90 0.05 -9.30
CA LYS A 300 29.30 -0.33 -9.11
C LYS A 300 29.46 -1.74 -8.55
N THR A 301 28.65 -2.14 -7.57
CA THR A 301 28.69 -3.50 -7.01
C THR A 301 28.23 -4.55 -8.03
N ARG A 302 27.21 -4.24 -8.85
CA ARG A 302 26.77 -5.12 -9.95
C ARG A 302 27.80 -5.24 -11.07
N THR A 303 28.49 -4.16 -11.44
CA THR A 303 29.54 -4.21 -12.47
C THR A 303 30.80 -4.93 -12.00
N SER A 304 31.16 -4.80 -10.73
CA SER A 304 32.29 -5.52 -10.15
C SER A 304 32.00 -7.01 -9.93
N SER A 305 30.75 -7.42 -9.65
CA SER A 305 30.39 -8.85 -9.59
C SER A 305 30.36 -9.51 -10.97
N THR A 306 30.01 -8.80 -12.04
CA THR A 306 30.13 -9.31 -13.43
C THR A 306 31.57 -9.42 -13.94
N GLN A 307 32.57 -8.86 -13.23
CA GLN A 307 33.99 -9.00 -13.58
C GLN A 307 34.69 -10.16 -12.87
N GLN A 308 34.05 -10.87 -11.94
CA GLN A 308 34.55 -12.16 -11.45
C GLN A 308 34.16 -13.27 -12.42
N VAL A 309 34.88 -13.32 -13.54
CA VAL A 309 34.97 -14.52 -14.37
C VAL A 309 35.65 -15.60 -13.52
N THR A 310 34.92 -16.68 -13.23
CA THR A 310 35.48 -17.93 -12.69
C THR A 310 36.69 -18.36 -13.52
N PRO A 311 37.86 -18.64 -12.92
CA PRO A 311 38.96 -19.21 -13.68
C PRO A 311 38.51 -20.56 -14.26
N THR A 312 38.64 -20.70 -15.57
CA THR A 312 38.38 -21.92 -16.33
C THR A 312 39.11 -23.10 -15.68
N SER A 313 38.34 -24.01 -15.08
CA SER A 313 38.84 -25.31 -14.63
C SER A 313 39.12 -26.17 -15.87
N THR A 314 40.38 -26.50 -16.10
CA THR A 314 40.84 -27.46 -17.12
C THR A 314 40.68 -28.90 -16.64
N ALA A 315 39.45 -29.31 -16.30
CA ALA A 315 39.13 -30.71 -16.05
C ALA A 315 38.46 -31.33 -17.29
N PRO A 316 39.01 -32.40 -17.88
CA PRO A 316 38.40 -33.05 -19.05
C PRO A 316 37.07 -33.73 -18.67
N GLN A 317 36.00 -33.41 -19.40
CA GLN A 317 34.71 -34.09 -19.25
C GLN A 317 34.73 -35.50 -19.88
N PRO A 318 34.02 -36.48 -19.29
CA PRO A 318 33.82 -37.79 -19.91
C PRO A 318 32.86 -37.70 -21.11
N PRO A 319 32.97 -38.63 -22.09
CA PRO A 319 32.25 -38.53 -23.35
C PRO A 319 30.74 -38.76 -23.17
N ARG A 320 29.93 -37.97 -23.90
CA ARG A 320 28.48 -38.16 -24.00
C ARG A 320 28.15 -39.39 -24.86
N PRO A 321 27.15 -40.20 -24.50
CA PRO A 321 26.66 -41.27 -25.35
C PRO A 321 25.87 -40.73 -26.55
N ALA A 322 25.94 -41.49 -27.65
CA ALA A 322 25.45 -41.17 -28.98
C ALA A 322 23.94 -40.93 -29.05
N GLY A 323 23.55 -39.91 -29.81
CA GLY A 323 22.17 -39.64 -30.19
C GLY A 323 21.62 -40.66 -31.20
N ASN A 324 20.32 -40.91 -31.13
CA ASN A 324 19.59 -41.71 -32.10
C ASN A 324 19.00 -40.79 -33.21
N PRO A 325 19.00 -41.17 -34.50
CA PRO A 325 18.80 -40.24 -35.61
C PRO A 325 17.57 -40.57 -36.48
N TRP A 326 16.56 -39.70 -36.53
CA TRP A 326 15.54 -39.57 -37.60
C TRP A 326 14.92 -38.16 -37.41
N GLY A 327 15.07 -37.13 -38.25
CA GLY A 327 14.87 -36.97 -39.69
C GLY A 327 13.92 -35.77 -39.90
N GLN A 328 14.44 -34.56 -40.17
CA GLN A 328 14.21 -33.69 -41.36
C GLN A 328 12.76 -33.14 -41.57
N ALA A 329 12.49 -31.91 -42.05
CA ALA A 329 13.29 -30.77 -42.50
C ALA A 329 12.40 -29.49 -42.68
N ASN A 330 13.06 -28.33 -42.66
CA ASN A 330 12.82 -27.07 -43.41
C ASN A 330 11.52 -26.25 -43.25
N ALA A 331 11.66 -25.03 -42.71
CA ALA A 331 11.08 -23.81 -43.30
C ALA A 331 11.96 -22.59 -42.97
N ALA A 332 12.23 -21.76 -43.99
CA ALA A 332 13.07 -20.56 -43.96
C ALA A 332 12.36 -19.32 -43.36
N PRO A 333 13.07 -18.22 -43.04
CA PRO A 333 12.56 -17.14 -42.22
C PRO A 333 11.84 -16.04 -43.03
N ALA A 334 10.79 -15.46 -42.46
CA ALA A 334 10.17 -14.22 -42.95
C ALA A 334 10.42 -13.09 -41.95
N ALA A 335 10.95 -11.97 -42.45
CA ALA A 335 11.13 -10.70 -41.73
C ALA A 335 9.92 -9.76 -41.98
N PRO A 336 9.82 -8.59 -41.33
CA PRO A 336 8.68 -8.21 -40.51
C PRO A 336 7.60 -7.43 -41.28
N ALA A 337 6.33 -7.66 -40.92
CA ALA A 337 5.22 -6.80 -41.32
C ALA A 337 4.88 -5.84 -40.18
N ALA A 338 4.91 -4.55 -40.48
CA ALA A 338 4.36 -3.49 -39.64
C ALA A 338 2.85 -3.71 -39.44
N ALA A 339 2.36 -3.62 -38.20
CA ALA A 339 0.95 -3.64 -37.90
C ALA A 339 0.59 -2.53 -36.91
N ALA A 340 -0.42 -1.78 -37.31
CA ALA A 340 -1.00 -0.64 -36.64
C ALA A 340 -1.55 -0.95 -35.24
N ALA A 341 -1.68 0.10 -34.43
CA ALA A 341 -2.30 0.08 -33.12
C ALA A 341 -3.74 -0.49 -33.16
N PRO A 342 -4.09 -1.45 -32.28
CA PRO A 342 -5.49 -1.78 -32.05
C PRO A 342 -6.04 -0.94 -30.90
N THR A 343 -7.04 -0.11 -31.22
CA THR A 343 -8.06 0.33 -30.28
C THR A 343 -8.87 -0.90 -29.86
N ASN A 344 -8.83 -1.30 -28.59
CA ASN A 344 -9.68 -2.39 -28.09
C ASN A 344 -10.27 -2.06 -26.72
N ASN A 345 -11.51 -1.55 -26.74
CA ASN A 345 -12.46 -1.56 -25.62
C ASN A 345 -13.14 -2.94 -25.56
N ALA A 346 -12.38 -3.98 -25.26
CA ALA A 346 -12.90 -5.29 -24.89
C ALA A 346 -12.54 -5.56 -23.42
N PRO A 347 -13.46 -6.09 -22.59
CA PRO A 347 -13.11 -6.52 -21.24
C PRO A 347 -12.01 -7.59 -21.34
N ARG A 348 -10.87 -7.31 -20.71
CA ARG A 348 -9.70 -8.19 -20.76
C ARG A 348 -9.94 -9.41 -19.87
N PRO A 349 -9.61 -10.64 -20.31
CA PRO A 349 -9.36 -11.72 -19.38
C PRO A 349 -8.07 -11.36 -18.64
N ALA A 350 -8.18 -11.07 -17.35
CA ALA A 350 -7.01 -10.86 -16.50
C ALA A 350 -6.06 -12.05 -16.70
N GLY A 351 -4.82 -11.78 -17.09
CA GLY A 351 -3.72 -12.70 -16.88
C GLY A 351 -3.55 -12.81 -15.37
N ASN A 352 -4.41 -13.59 -14.73
CA ASN A 352 -4.44 -13.75 -13.29
C ASN A 352 -3.29 -14.69 -12.90
N PRO A 353 -2.15 -14.18 -12.37
CA PRO A 353 -1.06 -15.06 -11.93
C PRO A 353 -1.49 -15.94 -10.75
N TRP A 354 -2.66 -15.69 -10.16
CA TRP A 354 -3.17 -16.31 -8.93
C TRP A 354 -4.18 -17.44 -9.17
N GLY A 355 -4.58 -17.71 -10.42
CA GLY A 355 -5.62 -18.71 -10.74
C GLY A 355 -7.03 -18.29 -10.29
N THR A 356 -8.07 -18.84 -10.91
CA THR A 356 -9.49 -18.41 -10.76
C THR A 356 -10.17 -18.84 -9.45
N GLN A 357 -9.43 -19.05 -8.36
CA GLN A 357 -10.02 -19.45 -7.08
C GLN A 357 -10.56 -18.23 -6.33
N SER A 358 -11.79 -18.36 -5.83
CA SER A 358 -12.45 -17.36 -5.01
C SER A 358 -11.70 -17.15 -3.69
N LEU A 359 -11.90 -15.99 -3.04
CA LEU A 359 -11.32 -15.68 -1.72
C LEU A 359 -11.61 -16.79 -0.68
N GLN A 360 -12.76 -17.47 -0.80
CA GLN A 360 -13.21 -18.55 0.09
C GLN A 360 -12.41 -19.85 -0.05
N ASP A 361 -11.75 -20.08 -1.20
CA ASP A 361 -11.03 -21.33 -1.48
C ASP A 361 -9.55 -21.27 -1.07
N SER A 362 -9.03 -20.07 -0.77
CA SER A 362 -7.60 -19.84 -0.50
C SER A 362 -7.27 -19.52 0.97
N LEU A 363 -8.28 -19.43 1.85
CA LEU A 363 -8.10 -19.32 3.30
C LEU A 363 -8.16 -20.71 3.97
N PRO A 364 -7.27 -21.02 4.94
CA PRO A 364 -7.34 -22.29 5.66
C PRO A 364 -8.67 -22.38 6.42
N LYS A 365 -9.53 -23.33 6.03
CA LYS A 365 -10.78 -23.65 6.75
C LYS A 365 -10.43 -24.08 8.17
N ALA A 366 -10.91 -23.35 9.16
CA ALA A 366 -10.82 -23.75 10.55
C ALA A 366 -11.48 -25.13 10.72
N ARG A 367 -10.72 -26.13 11.16
CA ARG A 367 -11.30 -27.36 11.69
C ARG A 367 -11.94 -27.00 13.03
N ALA A 368 -13.28 -27.03 13.08
CA ALA A 368 -14.03 -27.08 14.33
C ALA A 368 -13.66 -28.36 15.12
N PRO A 369 -13.76 -28.34 16.47
CA PRO A 369 -13.16 -29.34 17.35
C PRO A 369 -13.60 -30.79 17.13
#